data_AF-A0A1I4H4H9-F1
#
_entry.id   AF-A0A1I4H4H9-F1
#
_cell.length_a   1.000
_cell.length_b   1.000
_cell.length_c   1.000
_cell.angle_alpha   90.00
_cell.angle_beta   90.00
_cell.angle_gamma   90.00
#
_symmetry.space_group_name_H-M   'P 1'
#
loop_
_entity.id
_entity.type
_entity.pdbx_description
1 polymer ?
#
loop_
_entity_poly.entity_id
_entity_poly.type
_entity_poly.pdbx_seq_one_letter_code
_entity_poly.pdbx_strand_id
1 'polypeptide(L)'
;MLAWTMSHPETQVRTPARRAFDHLRDAFAAEFDGRRPAGGLVLAAEPGRTSPLRYRGASGTFEVDVAPDVIGTLPDLAQFPETLAFGREILGRCTDRLDAYSRHVGRHPSRASTLQALALLPPDERQRALGAAGRGDLEWLAARADAGASVPFADVFGRLSGQAADKATPARLRELGDTLCRLGLGLIPDPRFPARHAGASSVVLFPLEGPAEAVEPPTDAYRAAFLTLSVGMLVAMADGEVTDDERAVLREMAAVSPGLAPDERRRLAADSSWLEATPAELPSLRARLVELGAERRQAVGDMLVRVASSDGRHDRAEIALLEKVFRHMGIERDRL
;
A
#
# COMPACT_ATOMS: atom_id res chain seq x y z
N MET A 1 -21.18 25.90 -3.25
CA MET A 1 -20.13 25.99 -4.28
C MET A 1 -20.13 24.79 -5.23
N LEU A 2 -19.84 23.57 -4.76
CA LEU A 2 -19.84 22.35 -5.59
C LEU A 2 -21.06 22.21 -6.52
N ALA A 3 -22.27 22.35 -5.97
CA ALA A 3 -23.51 22.25 -6.75
C ALA A 3 -23.54 23.25 -7.91
N TRP A 4 -23.19 24.52 -7.67
CA TRP A 4 -23.12 25.55 -8.71
C TRP A 4 -22.06 25.23 -9.76
N THR A 5 -20.87 24.82 -9.34
CA THR A 5 -19.80 24.43 -10.28
C THR A 5 -20.24 23.30 -11.19
N MET A 6 -20.85 22.24 -10.65
CA MET A 6 -21.27 21.06 -11.41
C MET A 6 -22.50 21.30 -12.28
N SER A 7 -23.40 22.21 -11.89
CA SER A 7 -24.62 22.52 -12.65
C SER A 7 -24.39 23.55 -13.75
N HIS A 8 -23.26 24.27 -13.76
CA HIS A 8 -22.99 25.29 -14.76
C HIS A 8 -22.85 24.67 -16.16
N PRO A 9 -23.56 25.17 -17.21
CA PRO A 9 -23.60 24.54 -18.54
C PRO A 9 -22.22 24.31 -19.18
N GLU A 10 -21.30 25.24 -18.98
CA GLU A 10 -19.92 25.15 -19.50
C GLU A 10 -18.99 24.25 -18.67
N THR A 11 -19.43 23.73 -17.51
CA THR A 11 -18.60 22.82 -16.72
C THR A 11 -18.77 21.38 -17.21
N GLN A 12 -17.71 20.82 -17.78
CA GLN A 12 -17.67 19.41 -18.11
C GLN A 12 -17.38 18.55 -16.87
N VAL A 13 -18.42 17.97 -16.28
CA VAL A 13 -18.26 17.03 -15.16
C VAL A 13 -17.84 15.65 -15.68
N ARG A 14 -16.59 15.26 -15.41
CA ARG A 14 -16.01 13.96 -15.82
C ARG A 14 -16.59 12.78 -15.02
N THR A 15 -16.41 11.57 -15.55
CA THR A 15 -16.96 10.32 -14.96
C THR A 15 -16.58 10.05 -13.50
N PRO A 16 -15.33 10.27 -13.03
CA PRO A 16 -14.99 10.02 -11.63
C PRO A 16 -15.83 10.82 -10.65
N ALA A 17 -16.06 12.10 -10.95
CA ALA A 17 -16.92 12.98 -10.15
C ALA A 17 -18.37 12.49 -10.04
N ARG A 18 -18.90 11.88 -11.10
CA ARG A 18 -20.27 11.35 -11.10
C ARG A 18 -20.37 10.01 -10.37
N ARG A 19 -19.42 9.10 -10.63
CA ARG A 19 -19.44 7.73 -10.10
C ARG A 19 -19.13 7.67 -8.60
N ALA A 20 -18.23 8.53 -8.13
CA ALA A 20 -17.80 8.59 -6.73
C ALA A 20 -18.26 9.91 -6.09
N PHE A 21 -19.53 10.29 -6.30
CA PHE A 21 -20.03 11.60 -5.91
C PHE A 21 -19.94 11.88 -4.41
N ASP A 22 -20.21 10.90 -3.54
CA ASP A 22 -20.11 11.09 -2.09
C ASP A 22 -18.66 11.39 -1.67
N HIS A 23 -17.69 10.65 -2.22
CA HIS A 23 -16.26 10.90 -2.02
C HIS A 23 -15.86 12.28 -2.56
N LEU A 24 -16.29 12.62 -3.77
CA LEU A 24 -16.05 13.93 -4.38
C LEU A 24 -16.59 15.07 -3.52
N ARG A 25 -17.81 14.93 -3.00
CA ARG A 25 -18.46 15.95 -2.17
C ARG A 25 -17.61 16.26 -0.95
N ASP A 26 -17.18 15.21 -0.24
CA ASP A 26 -16.37 15.36 0.95
C ASP A 26 -14.98 15.93 0.63
N ALA A 27 -14.34 15.45 -0.44
CA ALA A 27 -13.05 15.94 -0.91
C ALA A 27 -13.10 17.42 -1.30
N PHE A 28 -14.15 17.81 -2.03
CA PHE A 28 -14.37 19.18 -2.47
C PHE A 28 -14.58 20.10 -1.27
N ALA A 29 -15.37 19.69 -0.29
CA ALA A 29 -15.60 20.46 0.92
C ALA A 29 -14.28 20.71 1.68
N ALA A 30 -13.49 19.65 1.90
CA ALA A 30 -12.20 19.76 2.59
C ALA A 30 -11.21 20.69 1.84
N GLU A 31 -11.08 20.56 0.52
CA GLU A 31 -10.22 21.44 -0.30
C GLU A 31 -10.71 22.89 -0.32
N PHE A 32 -12.03 23.09 -0.37
CA PHE A 32 -12.63 24.42 -0.34
C PHE A 32 -12.37 25.11 1.00
N ASP A 33 -12.65 24.42 2.11
CA ASP A 33 -12.47 24.96 3.47
C ASP A 33 -11.00 25.25 3.76
N GLY A 34 -10.07 24.37 3.32
CA GLY A 34 -8.64 24.60 3.46
C GLY A 34 -8.13 25.85 2.72
N ARG A 35 -8.71 26.18 1.57
CA ARG A 35 -8.36 27.39 0.79
C ARG A 35 -9.16 28.63 1.18
N ARG A 36 -10.27 28.45 1.90
CA ARG A 36 -11.17 29.53 2.36
C ARG A 36 -11.59 29.28 3.82
N PRO A 37 -10.64 29.37 4.77
CA PRO A 37 -10.90 29.10 6.18
C PRO A 37 -11.87 30.10 6.83
N ALA A 38 -12.07 31.27 6.21
CA ALA A 38 -13.05 32.27 6.65
C ALA A 38 -14.53 31.88 6.39
N GLY A 39 -14.79 30.72 5.79
CA GLY A 39 -16.14 30.17 5.66
C GLY A 39 -16.97 30.86 4.58
N GLY A 40 -16.61 30.63 3.32
CA GLY A 40 -17.49 30.94 2.19
C GLY A 40 -16.85 31.74 1.06
N LEU A 41 -17.68 32.05 0.08
CA LEU A 41 -17.35 32.93 -1.03
C LEU A 41 -17.82 34.33 -0.69
N VAL A 42 -16.89 35.27 -0.59
CA VAL A 42 -17.23 36.68 -0.48
C VAL A 42 -17.68 37.16 -1.85
N LEU A 43 -18.99 37.20 -2.05
CA LEU A 43 -19.60 37.83 -3.20
C LEU A 43 -19.81 39.30 -2.85
N ALA A 44 -18.97 40.18 -3.38
CA ALA A 44 -19.22 41.63 -3.30
C ALA A 44 -20.43 41.95 -4.19
N ALA A 45 -21.63 41.87 -3.61
CA ALA A 45 -22.86 42.23 -4.29
C ALA A 45 -22.88 43.75 -4.46
N GLU A 46 -22.41 44.24 -5.61
CA GLU A 46 -22.57 45.66 -5.93
C GLU A 46 -24.05 45.95 -6.29
N PRO A 47 -24.59 47.10 -5.87
CA PRO A 47 -25.95 47.51 -6.25
C PRO A 47 -26.10 47.51 -7.79
N GLY A 48 -27.06 46.74 -8.30
CA GLY A 48 -27.35 46.60 -9.74
C GLY A 48 -26.89 45.30 -10.40
N ARG A 49 -26.22 44.39 -9.66
CA ARG A 49 -25.69 43.12 -10.19
C ARG A 49 -26.53 41.92 -9.75
N THR A 50 -27.84 42.01 -9.97
CA THR A 50 -28.83 41.02 -9.54
C THR A 50 -29.35 40.20 -10.71
N SER A 51 -29.45 38.89 -10.54
CA SER A 51 -29.96 38.01 -11.60
C SER A 51 -31.48 38.20 -11.77
N PRO A 52 -32.00 38.36 -13.00
CA PRO A 52 -33.44 38.26 -13.22
C PRO A 52 -33.91 36.86 -12.85
N LEU A 53 -35.00 36.78 -12.10
CA LEU A 53 -35.63 35.51 -11.74
C LEU A 53 -36.75 35.23 -12.75
N ARG A 54 -36.68 34.08 -13.42
CA ARG A 54 -37.72 33.64 -14.34
C ARG A 54 -38.16 32.23 -13.97
N TYR A 55 -39.46 32.04 -13.82
CA TYR A 55 -40.06 30.74 -13.62
C TYR A 55 -40.61 30.23 -14.95
N ARG A 56 -40.22 29.01 -15.33
CA ARG A 56 -40.80 28.29 -16.47
C ARG A 56 -41.60 27.11 -15.95
N GLY A 57 -42.88 27.02 -16.31
CA GLY A 57 -43.71 25.87 -15.95
C GLY A 57 -43.12 24.58 -16.52
N ALA A 58 -43.20 23.48 -15.77
CA ALA A 58 -42.65 22.18 -16.19
C ALA A 58 -43.25 21.66 -17.51
N SER A 59 -44.49 22.07 -17.84
CA SER A 59 -45.16 21.81 -19.12
C SER A 59 -44.57 22.60 -20.30
N GLY A 60 -43.69 23.57 -20.04
CA GLY A 60 -43.14 24.50 -21.03
C GLY A 60 -44.14 25.53 -21.56
N THR A 61 -45.37 25.56 -21.04
CA THR A 61 -46.49 26.34 -21.60
C THR A 61 -46.50 27.82 -21.20
N PHE A 62 -45.75 28.20 -20.17
CA PHE A 62 -45.61 29.60 -19.77
C PHE A 62 -44.27 29.87 -19.10
N GLU A 63 -43.82 31.10 -19.24
CA GLU A 63 -42.73 31.70 -18.47
C GLU A 63 -43.26 32.97 -17.79
N VAL A 64 -42.89 33.18 -16.53
CA VAL A 64 -43.23 34.38 -15.75
C VAL A 64 -41.95 34.91 -15.15
N ASP A 65 -41.69 36.21 -15.34
CA ASP A 65 -40.65 36.91 -14.59
C ASP A 65 -41.13 37.05 -13.15
N VAL A 66 -40.32 36.55 -12.22
CA VAL A 66 -40.60 36.61 -10.79
C VAL A 66 -40.06 37.93 -10.27
N ALA A 67 -40.96 38.78 -9.82
CA ALA A 67 -40.59 40.10 -9.35
C ALA A 67 -39.73 40.03 -8.07
N PRO A 68 -38.73 40.92 -7.90
CA PRO A 68 -37.78 40.86 -6.78
C PRO A 68 -38.43 41.04 -5.40
N ASP A 69 -39.62 41.61 -5.33
CA ASP A 69 -40.41 41.81 -4.12
C ASP A 69 -40.93 40.49 -3.51
N VAL A 70 -40.97 39.40 -4.30
CA VAL A 70 -41.48 38.09 -3.85
C VAL A 70 -40.39 37.21 -3.22
N ILE A 71 -39.16 37.22 -3.77
CA ILE A 71 -38.06 36.30 -3.38
C ILE A 71 -36.80 37.05 -2.92
N GLY A 72 -36.77 38.38 -3.05
CA GLY A 72 -35.58 39.20 -2.86
C GLY A 72 -34.68 39.23 -4.09
N THR A 73 -33.57 39.96 -3.99
CA THR A 73 -32.56 40.05 -5.04
C THR A 73 -31.47 38.99 -4.85
N LEU A 74 -31.22 38.14 -5.85
CA LEU A 74 -30.09 37.21 -5.85
C LEU A 74 -28.89 37.80 -6.59
N PRO A 75 -27.66 37.61 -6.07
CA PRO A 75 -26.45 38.00 -6.80
C PRO A 75 -26.34 37.18 -8.10
N ASP A 76 -25.99 37.85 -9.19
CA ASP A 76 -25.74 37.16 -10.46
C ASP A 76 -24.38 36.46 -10.44
N LEU A 77 -24.41 35.14 -10.20
CA LEU A 77 -23.21 34.32 -10.13
C LEU A 77 -22.44 34.24 -11.46
N ALA A 78 -23.08 34.47 -12.61
CA ALA A 78 -22.39 34.50 -13.91
C ALA A 78 -21.36 35.64 -14.00
N GLN A 79 -21.51 36.68 -13.16
CA GLN A 79 -20.61 37.82 -13.10
C GLN A 79 -19.37 37.56 -12.22
N PHE A 80 -19.23 36.37 -11.64
CA PHE A 80 -18.08 35.96 -10.86
C PHE A 80 -17.32 34.81 -11.55
N PRO A 81 -16.79 35.00 -12.78
CA PRO A 81 -16.13 33.96 -13.55
C PRO A 81 -14.91 33.39 -12.82
N GLU A 82 -14.18 34.22 -12.06
CA GLU A 82 -13.05 33.76 -11.24
C GLU A 82 -13.47 32.79 -10.14
N THR A 83 -14.66 33.02 -9.56
CA THR A 83 -15.18 32.12 -8.53
C THR A 83 -15.55 30.78 -9.14
N LEU A 84 -16.22 30.80 -10.31
CA LEU A 84 -16.51 29.57 -11.04
C LEU A 84 -15.23 28.83 -11.47
N ALA A 85 -14.21 29.56 -11.93
CA ALA A 85 -12.91 29.00 -12.28
C ALA A 85 -12.24 28.34 -11.07
N PHE A 86 -12.27 28.97 -9.90
CA PHE A 86 -11.80 28.39 -8.65
C PHE A 86 -12.55 27.09 -8.29
N GLY A 87 -13.88 27.08 -8.43
CA GLY A 87 -14.67 25.86 -8.23
C GLY A 87 -14.30 24.75 -9.20
N ARG A 88 -14.11 25.07 -10.48
CA ARG A 88 -13.67 24.12 -11.51
C ARG A 88 -12.28 23.57 -11.23
N GLU A 89 -11.38 24.40 -10.71
CA GLU A 89 -10.04 23.97 -10.31
C GLU A 89 -10.09 22.92 -9.20
N ILE A 90 -10.85 23.19 -8.13
CA ILE A 90 -11.04 22.23 -7.02
C ILE A 90 -11.70 20.96 -7.55
N LEU A 91 -12.79 21.10 -8.33
CA LEU A 91 -13.50 19.97 -8.93
C LEU A 91 -12.54 19.12 -9.77
N GLY A 92 -11.71 19.74 -10.60
CA GLY A 92 -10.71 19.07 -11.43
C GLY A 92 -9.76 18.23 -10.58
N ARG A 93 -9.12 18.84 -9.58
CA ARG A 93 -8.18 18.17 -8.66
C ARG A 93 -8.82 17.01 -7.89
N CYS A 94 -9.98 17.21 -7.27
CA CYS A 94 -10.69 16.15 -6.57
C CYS A 94 -11.07 15.00 -7.51
N THR A 95 -11.47 15.33 -8.74
CA THR A 95 -11.82 14.32 -9.75
C THR A 95 -10.60 13.52 -10.21
N ASP A 96 -9.42 14.14 -10.35
CA ASP A 96 -8.17 13.43 -10.70
C ASP A 96 -7.76 12.48 -9.58
N ARG A 97 -7.86 12.92 -8.33
CA ARG A 97 -7.56 12.10 -7.14
C ARG A 97 -8.45 10.85 -7.03
N LEU A 98 -9.68 10.91 -7.55
CA LEU A 98 -10.65 9.80 -7.52
C LEU A 98 -10.61 8.89 -8.75
N ASP A 99 -9.73 9.15 -9.71
CA ASP A 99 -9.71 8.45 -10.99
C ASP A 99 -9.41 6.95 -10.86
N ALA A 100 -8.46 6.56 -10.00
CA ALA A 100 -8.12 5.16 -9.75
C ALA A 100 -9.29 4.39 -9.12
N TYR A 101 -9.88 4.94 -8.05
CA TYR A 101 -11.07 4.39 -7.40
C TYR A 101 -12.24 4.27 -8.38
N SER A 102 -12.53 5.35 -9.13
CA SER A 102 -13.61 5.36 -10.11
C SER A 102 -13.43 4.29 -11.18
N ARG A 103 -12.22 4.10 -11.72
CA ARG A 103 -11.95 3.04 -12.71
C ARG A 103 -12.18 1.65 -12.13
N HIS A 104 -11.81 1.42 -10.87
CA HIS A 104 -12.05 0.14 -10.19
C HIS A 104 -13.55 -0.12 -10.05
N VAL A 105 -14.30 0.82 -9.46
CA VAL A 105 -15.75 0.70 -9.26
C VAL A 105 -16.50 0.63 -10.59
N GLY A 106 -16.02 1.32 -11.62
CA GLY A 106 -16.61 1.26 -12.96
C GLY A 106 -16.54 -0.13 -13.60
N ARG A 107 -15.46 -0.88 -13.32
CA ARG A 107 -15.34 -2.28 -13.73
C ARG A 107 -16.11 -3.20 -12.79
N HIS A 108 -16.20 -2.85 -11.51
CA HIS A 108 -16.67 -3.73 -10.46
C HIS A 108 -17.60 -3.00 -9.46
N PRO A 109 -18.85 -2.68 -9.84
CA PRO A 109 -19.71 -1.82 -9.01
C PRO A 109 -20.03 -2.40 -7.63
N SER A 110 -20.21 -3.72 -7.53
CA SER A 110 -20.49 -4.41 -6.25
C SER A 110 -19.32 -4.44 -5.28
N ARG A 111 -18.13 -3.97 -5.69
CA ARG A 111 -16.89 -4.02 -4.90
C ARG A 111 -16.44 -2.63 -4.42
N ALA A 112 -17.31 -1.63 -4.47
CA ALA A 112 -16.95 -0.27 -4.07
C ALA A 112 -16.49 -0.14 -2.60
N SER A 113 -17.01 -1.00 -1.72
CA SER A 113 -16.71 -0.99 -0.29
C SER A 113 -15.61 -1.96 0.15
N THR A 114 -14.98 -2.70 -0.77
CA THR A 114 -13.89 -3.62 -0.41
C THR A 114 -12.63 -2.85 -0.05
N LEU A 115 -11.78 -3.41 0.81
CA LEU A 115 -10.52 -2.77 1.19
C LEU A 115 -9.66 -2.42 -0.04
N GLN A 116 -9.70 -3.25 -1.07
CA GLN A 116 -9.02 -3.00 -2.32
C GLN A 116 -9.50 -1.72 -3.03
N ALA A 117 -10.83 -1.51 -3.08
CA ALA A 117 -11.37 -0.28 -3.65
C ALA A 117 -11.05 0.92 -2.75
N LEU A 118 -11.27 0.78 -1.44
CA LEU A 118 -11.03 1.85 -0.47
C LEU A 118 -9.56 2.29 -0.43
N ALA A 119 -8.61 1.38 -0.61
CA ALA A 119 -7.18 1.69 -0.68
C ALA A 119 -6.82 2.63 -1.87
N LEU A 120 -7.64 2.66 -2.92
CA LEU A 120 -7.45 3.56 -4.07
C LEU A 120 -7.93 4.99 -3.80
N LEU A 121 -8.63 5.22 -2.69
CA LEU A 121 -9.01 6.58 -2.28
C LEU A 121 -7.78 7.36 -1.80
N PRO A 122 -7.83 8.71 -1.89
CA PRO A 122 -6.79 9.56 -1.32
C PRO A 122 -6.67 9.38 0.20
N PRO A 123 -5.50 9.66 0.82
CA PRO A 123 -5.23 9.34 2.23
C PRO A 123 -6.32 9.78 3.21
N ASP A 124 -6.75 11.05 3.15
CA ASP A 124 -7.74 11.63 4.07
C ASP A 124 -9.13 10.97 3.94
N GLU A 125 -9.49 10.57 2.72
CA GLU A 125 -10.76 9.89 2.42
C GLU A 125 -10.69 8.40 2.74
N ARG A 126 -9.55 7.77 2.45
CA ARG A 126 -9.27 6.37 2.73
C ARG A 126 -9.46 6.09 4.23
N GLN A 127 -8.87 6.90 5.11
CA GLN A 127 -9.00 6.71 6.54
C GLN A 127 -10.46 6.77 7.01
N ARG A 128 -11.23 7.75 6.52
CA ARG A 128 -12.66 7.88 6.84
C ARG A 128 -13.47 6.70 6.31
N ALA A 129 -13.25 6.29 5.07
CA ALA A 129 -13.99 5.22 4.43
C ALA A 129 -13.68 3.85 5.07
N LEU A 130 -12.42 3.59 5.44
CA LEU A 130 -12.02 2.39 6.18
C LEU A 130 -12.71 2.30 7.54
N GLY A 131 -12.88 3.43 8.24
CA GLY A 131 -13.61 3.48 9.51
C GLY A 131 -15.09 3.09 9.39
N ALA A 132 -15.72 3.36 8.24
CA ALA A 132 -17.13 3.07 8.02
C ALA A 132 -17.42 1.66 7.46
N ALA A 133 -16.60 1.17 6.52
CA ALA A 133 -16.91 -0.04 5.75
C ALA A 133 -15.82 -1.13 5.76
N GLY A 134 -14.59 -0.82 6.19
CA GLY A 134 -13.44 -1.73 6.12
C GLY A 134 -12.86 -2.16 7.47
N ARG A 135 -13.44 -1.69 8.58
CA ARG A 135 -12.82 -1.76 9.91
C ARG A 135 -12.50 -3.20 10.36
N GLY A 136 -13.47 -4.10 10.26
CA GLY A 136 -13.29 -5.49 10.75
C GLY A 136 -12.25 -6.28 9.97
N ASP A 137 -12.22 -6.15 8.64
CA ASP A 137 -11.21 -6.82 7.82
C ASP A 137 -9.82 -6.21 8.01
N LEU A 138 -9.73 -4.89 8.19
CA LEU A 138 -8.46 -4.22 8.48
C LEU A 138 -7.90 -4.63 9.85
N GLU A 139 -8.74 -4.68 10.88
CA GLU A 139 -8.36 -5.16 12.22
C GLU A 139 -7.88 -6.60 12.18
N TRP A 140 -8.55 -7.46 11.39
CA TRP A 140 -8.12 -8.83 11.20
C TRP A 140 -6.74 -8.91 10.54
N LEU A 141 -6.48 -8.11 9.50
CA LEU A 141 -5.19 -8.07 8.81
C LEU A 141 -4.08 -7.53 9.73
N ALA A 142 -4.35 -6.46 10.48
CA ALA A 142 -3.41 -5.89 11.43
C ALA A 142 -3.02 -6.89 12.52
N ALA A 143 -4.00 -7.60 13.11
CA ALA A 143 -3.74 -8.62 14.11
C ALA A 143 -2.86 -9.77 13.58
N ARG A 144 -3.01 -10.14 12.29
CA ARG A 144 -2.15 -11.15 11.65
C ARG A 144 -0.75 -10.63 11.35
N ALA A 145 -0.64 -9.36 10.98
CA ALA A 145 0.64 -8.70 10.79
C ALA A 145 1.43 -8.60 12.11
N ASP A 146 0.76 -8.25 13.21
CA ASP A 146 1.37 -8.19 14.54
C ASP A 146 1.79 -9.57 15.06
N ALA A 147 1.01 -10.60 14.74
CA ALA A 147 1.36 -11.98 15.09
C ALA A 147 2.56 -12.53 14.28
N GLY A 148 2.85 -11.96 13.11
CA GLY A 148 3.93 -12.43 12.21
C GLY A 148 3.76 -13.85 11.69
N ALA A 149 2.56 -14.44 11.82
CA ALA A 149 2.29 -15.83 11.48
C ALA A 149 1.91 -15.99 10.00
N SER A 150 2.13 -17.19 9.47
CA SER A 150 1.68 -17.57 8.13
C SER A 150 0.14 -17.62 8.05
N VAL A 151 -0.43 -17.03 7.01
CA VAL A 151 -1.87 -16.91 6.78
C VAL A 151 -2.21 -17.46 5.40
N PRO A 152 -3.33 -18.18 5.22
CA PRO A 152 -3.75 -18.62 3.89
C PRO A 152 -3.92 -17.45 2.92
N PHE A 153 -3.35 -17.56 1.72
CA PHE A 153 -3.47 -16.54 0.67
C PHE A 153 -4.94 -16.23 0.34
N ALA A 154 -5.77 -17.27 0.26
CA ALA A 154 -7.19 -17.15 -0.08
C ALA A 154 -7.95 -16.28 0.93
N ASP A 155 -7.62 -16.36 2.22
CA ASP A 155 -8.26 -15.57 3.27
C ASP A 155 -7.92 -14.09 3.13
N VAL A 156 -6.63 -13.78 2.93
CA VAL A 156 -6.14 -12.40 2.74
C VAL A 156 -6.73 -11.81 1.47
N PHE A 157 -6.72 -12.57 0.37
CA PHE A 157 -7.26 -12.13 -0.91
C PHE A 157 -8.78 -11.93 -0.85
N GLY A 158 -9.50 -12.84 -0.22
CA GLY A 158 -10.95 -12.78 -0.01
C GLY A 158 -11.38 -11.53 0.74
N ARG A 159 -10.74 -11.25 1.87
CA ARG A 159 -11.05 -10.06 2.68
C ARG A 159 -10.69 -8.75 2.00
N LEU A 160 -9.60 -8.71 1.24
CA LEU A 160 -9.19 -7.48 0.56
C LEU A 160 -10.04 -7.18 -0.68
N SER A 161 -10.27 -8.18 -1.53
CA SER A 161 -10.88 -8.00 -2.85
C SER A 161 -12.40 -8.28 -2.88
N GLY A 162 -12.93 -8.95 -1.86
CA GLY A 162 -14.29 -9.50 -1.86
C GLY A 162 -14.48 -10.68 -2.83
N GLN A 163 -13.39 -11.34 -3.25
CA GLN A 163 -13.44 -12.45 -4.20
C GLN A 163 -12.65 -13.66 -3.70
N ALA A 164 -13.14 -14.86 -4.01
CA ALA A 164 -12.37 -16.09 -3.78
C ALA A 164 -11.23 -16.23 -4.81
N ALA A 165 -10.08 -16.70 -4.35
CA ALA A 165 -8.96 -17.06 -5.22
C ALA A 165 -8.10 -18.15 -4.58
N ASP A 166 -7.94 -19.27 -5.30
CA ASP A 166 -7.21 -20.43 -4.78
C ASP A 166 -5.70 -20.40 -5.11
N LYS A 167 -5.28 -19.50 -6.01
CA LYS A 167 -3.88 -19.45 -6.51
C LYS A 167 -3.28 -18.06 -6.38
N ALA A 168 -2.15 -17.99 -5.68
CA ALA A 168 -1.29 -16.81 -5.59
C ALA A 168 -0.43 -16.67 -6.86
N THR A 169 -0.97 -16.01 -7.88
CA THR A 169 -0.16 -15.66 -9.06
C THR A 169 0.72 -14.43 -8.77
N PRO A 170 1.84 -14.23 -9.48
CA PRO A 170 2.67 -13.03 -9.31
C PRO A 170 1.92 -11.71 -9.56
N ALA A 171 0.87 -11.72 -10.39
CA ALA A 171 0.01 -10.56 -10.59
C ALA A 171 -0.84 -10.26 -9.33
N ARG A 172 -1.45 -11.29 -8.74
CA ARG A 172 -2.27 -11.15 -7.53
C ARG A 172 -1.44 -10.77 -6.31
N LEU A 173 -0.24 -11.35 -6.15
CA LEU A 173 0.65 -10.98 -5.05
C LEU A 173 1.09 -9.51 -5.16
N ARG A 174 1.36 -9.03 -6.38
CA ARG A 174 1.67 -7.60 -6.60
C ARG A 174 0.49 -6.70 -6.26
N GLU A 175 -0.71 -7.08 -6.70
CA GLU A 175 -1.96 -6.37 -6.41
C GLU A 175 -2.28 -6.32 -4.90
N LEU A 176 -2.07 -7.44 -4.20
CA LEU A 176 -2.17 -7.48 -2.73
C LEU A 176 -1.12 -6.60 -2.07
N GLY A 177 0.14 -6.66 -2.51
CA GLY A 177 1.22 -5.83 -2.00
C GLY A 177 0.91 -4.33 -2.16
N ASP A 178 0.42 -3.91 -3.32
CA ASP A 178 0.06 -2.50 -3.57
C ASP A 178 -1.12 -2.06 -2.70
N THR A 179 -2.11 -2.93 -2.51
CA THR A 179 -3.28 -2.66 -1.65
C THR A 179 -2.87 -2.57 -0.18
N LEU A 180 -2.13 -3.55 0.32
CA LEU A 180 -1.68 -3.63 1.71
C LEU A 180 -0.76 -2.47 2.07
N CYS A 181 0.14 -2.08 1.15
CA CYS A 181 1.03 -0.93 1.35
C CYS A 181 0.25 0.37 1.62
N ARG A 182 -0.84 0.58 0.88
CA ARG A 182 -1.79 1.69 1.07
C ARG A 182 -2.58 1.61 2.38
N LEU A 183 -2.54 0.48 3.05
CA LEU A 183 -3.15 0.22 4.36
C LEU A 183 -2.12 0.17 5.50
N GLY A 184 -0.83 0.39 5.20
CA GLY A 184 0.26 0.36 6.19
C GLY A 184 0.74 -1.06 6.52
N LEU A 185 0.52 -2.02 5.62
CA LEU A 185 0.90 -3.41 5.80
C LEU A 185 1.80 -3.88 4.64
N GLY A 186 2.77 -4.74 4.97
CA GLY A 186 3.61 -5.43 4.02
C GLY A 186 3.16 -6.87 3.77
N LEU A 187 3.64 -7.45 2.67
CA LEU A 187 3.32 -8.82 2.23
C LEU A 187 4.59 -9.60 1.89
N ILE A 188 4.64 -10.85 2.33
CA ILE A 188 5.61 -11.86 1.90
C ILE A 188 4.85 -13.10 1.43
N PRO A 189 5.14 -13.65 0.25
CA PRO A 189 6.12 -13.17 -0.72
C PRO A 189 5.54 -12.06 -1.61
N ASP A 190 6.35 -11.02 -1.90
CA ASP A 190 6.06 -10.02 -2.94
C ASP A 190 7.03 -10.24 -4.11
N PRO A 191 6.56 -10.41 -5.37
CA PRO A 191 7.41 -10.65 -6.54
C PRO A 191 8.46 -9.57 -6.85
N ARG A 192 8.37 -8.38 -6.25
CA ARG A 192 9.40 -7.33 -6.36
C ARG A 192 10.64 -7.65 -5.52
N PHE A 193 10.48 -8.52 -4.52
CA PHE A 193 11.50 -8.89 -3.55
C PHE A 193 12.07 -10.28 -3.84
N PRO A 194 13.24 -10.62 -3.29
CA PRO A 194 13.92 -11.88 -3.60
C PRO A 194 13.26 -13.13 -2.99
N ALA A 195 12.28 -12.97 -2.09
CA ALA A 195 11.57 -14.08 -1.47
C ALA A 195 10.82 -14.93 -2.51
N ARG A 196 10.92 -16.25 -2.38
CA ARG A 196 10.29 -17.19 -3.32
C ARG A 196 8.78 -17.11 -3.21
N HIS A 197 8.09 -17.00 -4.35
CA HIS A 197 6.64 -16.89 -4.42
C HIS A 197 5.93 -18.04 -5.17
N ALA A 198 6.69 -18.97 -5.78
CA ALA A 198 6.12 -19.95 -6.69
C ALA A 198 5.23 -20.97 -5.94
N GLY A 199 3.92 -20.94 -6.23
CA GLY A 199 2.96 -21.88 -5.64
C GLY A 199 2.58 -21.57 -4.18
N ALA A 200 2.82 -20.35 -3.70
CA ALA A 200 2.48 -19.96 -2.34
C ALA A 200 0.97 -20.15 -2.06
N SER A 201 0.66 -21.05 -1.13
CA SER A 201 -0.69 -21.23 -0.56
C SER A 201 -0.93 -20.34 0.66
N SER A 202 0.16 -19.82 1.23
CA SER A 202 0.17 -18.94 2.38
C SER A 202 1.05 -17.70 2.14
N VAL A 203 0.83 -16.69 2.97
CA VAL A 203 1.52 -15.42 2.98
C VAL A 203 1.80 -15.00 4.42
N VAL A 204 2.81 -14.16 4.63
CA VAL A 204 3.08 -13.50 5.90
C VAL A 204 2.81 -12.01 5.73
N LEU A 205 2.12 -11.43 6.71
CA LEU A 205 1.88 -10.00 6.81
C LEU A 205 2.81 -9.41 7.86
N PHE A 206 3.17 -8.14 7.70
CA PHE A 206 3.96 -7.40 8.68
C PHE A 206 3.55 -5.92 8.67
N PRO A 207 3.66 -5.19 9.79
CA PRO A 207 3.34 -3.78 9.84
C PRO A 207 4.43 -2.94 9.14
N LEU A 208 4.02 -1.88 8.44
CA LEU A 208 4.90 -0.80 7.98
C LEU A 208 4.89 0.36 8.98
N GLU A 209 5.79 1.33 8.84
CA GLU A 209 5.76 2.57 9.64
C GLU A 209 4.47 3.37 9.44
N GLY A 210 3.88 3.26 8.24
CA GLY A 210 2.57 3.81 7.95
C GLY A 210 2.11 3.47 6.53
N PRO A 211 0.90 3.92 6.16
CA PRO A 211 0.40 3.79 4.80
C PRO A 211 1.29 4.51 3.78
N ALA A 212 1.58 3.84 2.66
CA ALA A 212 2.32 4.43 1.54
C ALA A 212 1.59 4.20 0.20
N GLU A 213 1.83 5.07 -0.78
CA GLU A 213 1.11 5.03 -2.07
C GLU A 213 1.65 3.95 -3.03
N ALA A 214 2.87 3.48 -2.82
CA ALA A 214 3.53 2.47 -3.62
C ALA A 214 4.51 1.65 -2.80
N VAL A 215 4.71 0.38 -3.19
CA VAL A 215 5.77 -0.47 -2.64
C VAL A 215 7.09 -0.06 -3.28
N GLU A 216 8.06 0.37 -2.47
CA GLU A 216 9.40 0.69 -2.93
C GLU A 216 10.18 -0.58 -3.33
N PRO A 217 11.02 -0.53 -4.37
CA PRO A 217 11.87 -1.66 -4.73
C PRO A 217 12.95 -1.88 -3.66
N PRO A 218 13.39 -3.13 -3.43
CA PRO A 218 14.41 -3.41 -2.43
C PRO A 218 15.76 -2.81 -2.80
N THR A 219 16.40 -2.20 -1.80
CA THR A 219 17.77 -1.68 -1.91
C THR A 219 18.80 -2.80 -2.05
N ASP A 220 20.00 -2.46 -2.51
CA ASP A 220 21.12 -3.41 -2.54
C ASP A 220 21.52 -3.88 -1.13
N ALA A 221 21.39 -3.01 -0.13
CA ALA A 221 21.62 -3.36 1.27
C ALA A 221 20.64 -4.44 1.73
N TYR A 222 19.35 -4.26 1.44
CA TYR A 222 18.33 -5.27 1.74
C TYR A 222 18.59 -6.57 0.97
N ARG A 223 18.93 -6.51 -0.32
CA ARG A 223 19.21 -7.72 -1.13
C ARG A 223 20.38 -8.53 -0.57
N ALA A 224 21.41 -7.86 -0.03
CA ALA A 224 22.54 -8.49 0.62
C ALA A 224 22.16 -9.08 1.99
N ALA A 225 21.40 -8.34 2.80
CA ALA A 225 20.92 -8.81 4.10
C ALA A 225 19.99 -10.04 3.95
N PHE A 226 19.06 -10.00 2.99
CA PHE A 226 18.19 -11.14 2.66
C PHE A 226 18.99 -12.36 2.21
N LEU A 227 20.05 -12.18 1.41
CA LEU A 227 20.91 -13.29 0.99
C LEU A 227 21.61 -13.91 2.19
N THR A 228 22.16 -13.08 3.09
CA THR A 228 22.78 -13.53 4.34
C THR A 228 21.80 -14.33 5.19
N LEU A 229 20.59 -13.79 5.40
CA LEU A 229 19.51 -14.45 6.12
C LEU A 229 19.13 -15.80 5.50
N SER A 230 19.00 -15.85 4.18
CA SER A 230 18.62 -17.07 3.45
C SER A 230 19.66 -18.18 3.61
N VAL A 231 20.94 -17.83 3.59
CA VAL A 231 22.02 -18.81 3.75
C VAL A 231 22.16 -19.22 5.21
N GLY A 232 22.02 -18.28 6.16
CA GLY A 232 22.01 -18.59 7.59
C GLY A 232 20.87 -19.54 7.95
N MET A 233 19.66 -19.26 7.48
CA MET A 233 18.50 -20.14 7.65
C MET A 233 18.73 -21.51 7.01
N LEU A 234 19.35 -21.56 5.82
CA LEU A 234 19.66 -22.83 5.16
C LEU A 234 20.68 -23.66 5.96
N VAL A 235 21.67 -23.03 6.59
CA VAL A 235 22.65 -23.71 7.46
C VAL A 235 21.96 -24.19 8.74
N ALA A 236 21.17 -23.35 9.40
CA ALA A 236 20.44 -23.70 10.63
C ALA A 236 19.32 -24.75 10.41
N MET A 237 18.92 -25.00 9.16
CA MET A 237 17.96 -26.06 8.80
C MET A 237 18.64 -27.33 8.30
N ALA A 238 19.98 -27.43 8.35
CA ALA A 238 20.71 -28.52 7.72
C ALA A 238 20.45 -29.89 8.35
N ASP A 239 20.22 -29.91 9.66
CA ASP A 239 19.88 -31.09 10.45
C ASP A 239 18.35 -31.32 10.55
N GLY A 240 17.55 -30.33 10.14
CA GLY A 240 16.10 -30.39 10.01
C GLY A 240 15.32 -29.55 11.01
N GLU A 241 15.97 -28.94 12.01
CA GLU A 241 15.30 -28.12 13.03
C GLU A 241 16.15 -26.89 13.40
N VAL A 242 15.57 -25.68 13.31
CA VAL A 242 16.21 -24.50 13.89
C VAL A 242 16.04 -24.51 15.40
N THR A 243 17.11 -24.32 16.16
CA THR A 243 17.05 -24.14 17.61
C THR A 243 16.59 -22.72 17.98
N ASP A 244 16.15 -22.50 19.23
CA ASP A 244 15.73 -21.16 19.66
C ASP A 244 16.89 -20.15 19.71
N ASP A 245 18.12 -20.62 19.97
CA ASP A 245 19.32 -19.78 19.98
C ASP A 245 19.68 -19.33 18.55
N GLU A 246 19.62 -20.24 17.56
CA GLU A 246 19.83 -19.88 16.15
C GLU A 246 18.75 -18.94 15.63
N ARG A 247 17.48 -19.19 16.00
CA ARG A 247 16.37 -18.26 15.70
C ARG A 247 16.67 -16.87 16.27
N ALA A 248 17.16 -16.78 17.50
CA ALA A 248 17.50 -15.51 18.12
C ALA A 248 18.64 -14.80 17.36
N VAL A 249 19.69 -15.52 16.97
CA VAL A 249 20.81 -14.96 16.21
C VAL A 249 20.38 -14.47 14.83
N LEU A 250 19.53 -15.22 14.11
CA LEU A 250 19.02 -14.83 12.79
C LEU A 250 18.08 -13.61 12.87
N ARG A 251 17.21 -13.55 13.89
CA ARG A 251 16.34 -12.39 14.13
C ARG A 251 17.14 -11.15 14.51
N GLU A 252 18.14 -11.29 15.38
CA GLU A 252 19.00 -10.17 15.78
C GLU A 252 19.74 -9.61 14.57
N MET A 253 20.29 -10.47 13.71
CA MET A 253 20.93 -10.04 12.46
C MET A 253 19.96 -9.27 11.55
N ALA A 254 18.71 -9.73 11.41
CA ALA A 254 17.72 -9.00 10.64
C ALA A 254 17.44 -7.61 11.24
N ALA A 255 17.45 -7.49 12.57
CA ALA A 255 17.23 -6.23 13.28
C ALA A 255 18.40 -5.23 13.17
N VAL A 256 19.65 -5.71 13.25
CA VAL A 256 20.86 -4.86 13.29
C VAL A 256 21.56 -4.69 11.94
N SER A 257 20.98 -5.23 10.85
CA SER A 257 21.55 -5.11 9.50
C SER A 257 21.71 -3.64 9.10
N PRO A 258 22.95 -3.18 8.81
CA PRO A 258 23.23 -1.77 8.58
C PRO A 258 22.68 -1.30 7.23
N GLY A 259 22.30 -0.02 7.15
CA GLY A 259 21.88 0.61 5.90
C GLY A 259 20.46 0.28 5.43
N LEU A 260 19.67 -0.47 6.21
CA LEU A 260 18.27 -0.74 5.91
C LEU A 260 17.35 0.40 6.34
N ALA A 261 16.34 0.70 5.53
CA ALA A 261 15.22 1.55 5.98
C ALA A 261 14.39 0.83 7.06
N PRO A 262 13.59 1.55 7.88
CA PRO A 262 12.75 0.92 8.90
C PRO A 262 11.83 -0.18 8.36
N ASP A 263 11.15 0.07 7.24
CA ASP A 263 10.26 -0.92 6.62
C ASP A 263 11.01 -2.10 5.99
N GLU A 264 12.22 -1.88 5.46
CA GLU A 264 13.09 -2.97 5.01
C GLU A 264 13.56 -3.85 6.17
N ARG A 265 13.84 -3.28 7.35
CA ARG A 265 14.13 -4.06 8.56
C ARG A 265 12.94 -4.90 9.01
N ARG A 266 11.73 -4.32 9.06
CA ARG A 266 10.50 -5.06 9.41
C ARG A 266 10.22 -6.17 8.41
N ARG A 267 10.40 -5.90 7.12
CA ARG A 267 10.30 -6.91 6.06
C ARG A 267 11.31 -8.03 6.27
N LEU A 268 12.58 -7.72 6.49
CA LEU A 268 13.63 -8.72 6.68
C LEU A 268 13.38 -9.61 7.91
N ALA A 269 12.84 -9.05 8.99
CA ALA A 269 12.42 -9.83 10.14
C ALA A 269 11.29 -10.81 9.79
N ALA A 270 10.28 -10.37 9.02
CA ALA A 270 9.21 -11.23 8.55
C ALA A 270 9.68 -12.27 7.50
N ASP A 271 10.71 -11.93 6.69
CA ASP A 271 11.35 -12.88 5.78
C ASP A 271 12.01 -14.03 6.55
N SER A 272 12.51 -13.79 7.78
CA SER A 272 13.06 -14.86 8.62
C SER A 272 12.00 -15.93 8.91
N SER A 273 10.80 -15.51 9.32
CA SER A 273 9.68 -16.43 9.58
C SER A 273 9.22 -17.14 8.31
N TRP A 274 9.23 -16.44 7.17
CA TRP A 274 8.92 -17.04 5.88
C TRP A 274 9.95 -18.10 5.45
N LEU A 275 11.25 -17.80 5.59
CA LEU A 275 12.34 -18.68 5.21
C LEU A 275 12.42 -19.92 6.10
N GLU A 276 12.04 -19.83 7.38
CA GLU A 276 11.95 -21.00 8.25
C GLU A 276 10.88 -21.99 7.75
N ALA A 277 9.71 -21.49 7.32
CA ALA A 277 8.63 -22.33 6.79
C ALA A 277 8.85 -22.74 5.31
N THR A 278 9.58 -21.92 4.55
CA THR A 278 9.87 -22.15 3.12
C THR A 278 11.35 -21.88 2.83
N PRO A 279 12.25 -22.81 3.21
CA PRO A 279 13.69 -22.62 3.06
C PRO A 279 14.12 -22.41 1.61
N ALA A 280 15.13 -21.57 1.43
CA ALA A 280 15.76 -21.38 0.13
C ALA A 280 16.66 -22.58 -0.22
N GLU A 281 16.72 -22.95 -1.49
CA GLU A 281 17.60 -24.03 -1.94
C GLU A 281 18.98 -23.47 -2.32
N LEU A 282 20.06 -24.14 -1.91
CA LEU A 282 21.43 -23.73 -2.22
C LEU A 282 21.67 -23.38 -3.70
N PRO A 283 21.22 -24.18 -4.70
CA PRO A 283 21.41 -23.84 -6.11
C PRO A 283 20.83 -22.49 -6.51
N SER A 284 19.72 -22.06 -5.89
CA SER A 284 19.10 -20.76 -6.19
C SER A 284 19.89 -19.57 -5.62
N LEU A 285 20.73 -19.81 -4.61
CA LEU A 285 21.55 -18.79 -3.95
C LEU A 285 22.96 -18.67 -4.53
N ARG A 286 23.47 -19.73 -5.19
CA ARG A 286 24.87 -19.80 -5.67
C ARG A 286 25.30 -18.63 -6.54
N ALA A 287 24.52 -18.28 -7.57
CA ALA A 287 24.89 -17.20 -8.47
C ALA A 287 25.06 -15.87 -7.72
N ARG A 288 24.13 -15.57 -6.82
CA ARG A 288 24.14 -14.35 -5.99
C ARG A 288 25.30 -14.34 -5.00
N LEU A 289 25.71 -15.49 -4.47
CA LEU A 289 26.86 -15.61 -3.57
C LEU A 289 28.20 -15.33 -4.26
N VAL A 290 28.35 -15.78 -5.51
CA VAL A 290 29.56 -15.56 -6.31
C VAL A 290 29.69 -14.09 -6.74
N GLU A 291 28.57 -13.42 -6.98
CA GLU A 291 28.52 -11.99 -7.35
C GLU A 291 28.86 -11.04 -6.19
N LEU A 292 28.94 -11.53 -4.94
CA LEU A 292 29.31 -10.69 -3.80
C LEU A 292 30.79 -10.26 -3.85
N GLY A 293 31.01 -8.96 -3.61
CA GLY A 293 32.36 -8.43 -3.36
C GLY A 293 33.04 -9.08 -2.14
N ALA A 294 34.37 -9.03 -2.08
CA ALA A 294 35.17 -9.72 -1.05
C ALA A 294 34.77 -9.34 0.39
N GLU A 295 34.57 -8.06 0.68
CA GLU A 295 34.15 -7.57 2.00
C GLU A 295 32.80 -8.15 2.44
N ARG A 296 31.82 -8.20 1.51
CA ARG A 296 30.49 -8.77 1.78
C ARG A 296 30.53 -10.27 1.97
N ARG A 297 31.35 -10.99 1.20
CA ARG A 297 31.57 -12.43 1.40
C ARG A 297 32.09 -12.71 2.81
N GLN A 298 33.03 -11.89 3.28
CA GLN A 298 33.57 -12.03 4.63
C GLN A 298 32.50 -11.79 5.70
N ALA A 299 31.72 -10.71 5.60
CA ALA A 299 30.64 -10.42 6.54
C ALA A 299 29.58 -11.53 6.58
N VAL A 300 29.24 -12.11 5.41
CA VAL A 300 28.36 -13.30 5.33
C VAL A 300 29.00 -14.49 6.04
N GLY A 301 30.27 -14.79 5.76
CA GLY A 301 30.99 -15.91 6.40
C GLY A 301 31.03 -15.80 7.93
N ASP A 302 31.41 -14.63 8.45
CA ASP A 302 31.47 -14.37 9.90
C ASP A 302 30.08 -14.54 10.55
N MET A 303 29.02 -14.13 9.86
CA MET A 303 27.65 -14.30 10.34
C MET A 303 27.25 -15.79 10.36
N LEU A 304 27.57 -16.55 9.32
CA LEU A 304 27.23 -17.97 9.27
C LEU A 304 27.92 -18.78 10.36
N VAL A 305 29.18 -18.46 10.67
CA VAL A 305 29.90 -19.07 11.80
C VAL A 305 29.20 -18.74 13.11
N ARG A 306 28.73 -17.50 13.30
CA ARG A 306 27.97 -17.11 14.51
C ARG A 306 26.66 -17.88 14.65
N VAL A 307 25.92 -18.12 13.56
CA VAL A 307 24.68 -18.92 13.59
C VAL A 307 25.01 -20.36 14.00
N ALA A 308 25.94 -20.99 13.28
CA ALA A 308 26.32 -22.39 13.53
C ALA A 308 27.00 -22.62 14.89
N SER A 309 27.46 -21.57 15.57
CA SER A 309 28.10 -21.65 16.90
C SER A 309 27.20 -21.21 18.05
N SER A 310 25.92 -20.91 17.78
CA SER A 310 25.04 -20.26 18.75
C SER A 310 24.57 -21.18 19.88
N ASP A 311 24.38 -22.47 19.61
CA ASP A 311 23.90 -23.48 20.56
C ASP A 311 25.04 -24.31 21.20
N GLY A 312 26.29 -24.08 20.77
CA GLY A 312 27.49 -24.79 21.21
C GLY A 312 27.56 -26.27 20.77
N ARG A 313 26.66 -26.73 19.89
CA ARG A 313 26.60 -28.11 19.39
C ARG A 313 26.59 -28.11 17.86
N HIS A 314 27.77 -28.13 17.26
CA HIS A 314 27.84 -28.22 15.80
C HIS A 314 27.42 -29.59 15.29
N ASP A 315 26.30 -29.67 14.55
CA ASP A 315 25.97 -30.90 13.84
C ASP A 315 26.88 -31.05 12.60
N ARG A 316 27.17 -32.31 12.23
CA ARG A 316 28.00 -32.60 11.06
C ARG A 316 27.35 -32.09 9.76
N ALA A 317 26.02 -32.08 9.68
CA ALA A 317 25.28 -31.61 8.52
C ALA A 317 25.46 -30.09 8.31
N GLU A 318 25.38 -29.32 9.39
CA GLU A 318 25.56 -27.86 9.38
C GLU A 318 26.98 -27.49 8.94
N ILE A 319 28.01 -28.10 9.56
CA ILE A 319 29.41 -27.88 9.19
C ILE A 319 29.63 -28.22 7.72
N ALA A 320 29.11 -29.36 7.25
CA ALA A 320 29.28 -29.78 5.86
C ALA A 320 28.63 -28.80 4.87
N LEU A 321 27.47 -28.24 5.22
CA LEU A 321 26.81 -27.22 4.41
C LEU A 321 27.57 -25.90 4.47
N LEU A 322 28.01 -25.47 5.65
CA LEU A 322 28.81 -24.27 5.86
C LEU A 322 30.10 -24.30 5.05
N GLU A 323 30.85 -25.40 5.09
CA GLU A 323 32.04 -25.64 4.25
C GLU A 323 31.73 -25.56 2.75
N LYS A 324 30.55 -26.06 2.35
CA LYS A 324 30.11 -25.96 0.95
C LYS A 324 29.84 -24.51 0.58
N VAL A 325 29.15 -23.73 1.41
CA VAL A 325 28.89 -22.31 1.16
C VAL A 325 30.22 -21.53 1.10
N PHE A 326 31.14 -21.75 2.04
CA PHE A 326 32.45 -21.08 2.09
C PHE A 326 33.26 -21.32 0.82
N ARG A 327 33.27 -22.57 0.31
CA ARG A 327 33.90 -22.89 -0.99
C ARG A 327 33.28 -22.15 -2.16
N HIS A 328 31.95 -22.01 -2.21
CA HIS A 328 31.30 -21.24 -3.28
C HIS A 328 31.61 -19.74 -3.18
N MET A 329 31.79 -19.23 -1.96
CA MET A 329 32.24 -17.86 -1.73
C MET A 329 33.76 -17.70 -1.90
N GLY A 330 34.55 -18.75 -2.04
CA GLY A 330 36.01 -18.65 -2.12
C GLY A 330 36.64 -18.07 -0.83
N ILE A 331 36.07 -18.37 0.33
CA ILE A 331 36.64 -18.02 1.64
C ILE A 331 37.51 -19.19 2.12
N GLU A 332 38.70 -18.88 2.63
CA GLU A 332 39.65 -19.88 3.15
C GLU A 332 39.07 -20.66 4.33
N ARG A 333 39.40 -21.96 4.40
CA ARG A 333 38.87 -22.89 5.41
C ARG A 333 39.35 -22.59 6.83
N ASP A 334 40.47 -21.91 7.00
CA ASP A 334 41.07 -21.60 8.32
C ASP A 334 40.22 -20.63 9.17
N ARG A 335 39.10 -20.14 8.63
CA ARG A 335 38.13 -19.26 9.30
C ARG A 335 36.82 -19.95 9.74
N LEU A 336 36.70 -21.26 9.52
CA LEU A 336 35.63 -22.11 10.06
C LEU A 336 35.95 -22.53 11.49
#